data_AF-A0A9E6TUM2-F1
#
_entry.id   AF-A0A9E6TUM2-F1
#
_cell.length_a   1.000
_cell.length_b   1.000
_cell.length_c   1.000
_cell.angle_alpha   90.00
_cell.angle_beta   90.00
_cell.angle_gamma   90.00
#
_symmetry.space_group_name_H-M   'P 1'
#
loop_
_entity.id
_entity.type
_entity.pdbx_description
1 polymer ?
#
loop_
_entity_poly.entity_id
_entity_poly.type
_entity_poly.pdbx_seq_one_letter_code
_entity_poly.pdbx_strand_id
1 'polypeptide(L)'
;MTNHVIESHTLTVQPNDTIEITRWPGAQSAGNTALLIGNLVPAEDRSIRCYAATVAHTSEGSVKVVKVTVPAIPHGHYGLHLSTGGAFIRVVGVQLS
;
A
#
# COMPACT_ATOMS: atom_id res chain seq x y z
N MET A 1 4.67 -8.78 11.11
CA MET A 1 5.74 -9.24 10.20
C MET A 1 6.09 -8.10 9.24
N THR A 2 7.29 -8.05 8.66
CA THR A 2 7.71 -7.00 7.70
C THR A 2 7.89 -7.61 6.32
N ASN A 3 7.19 -7.10 5.30
CA ASN A 3 7.26 -7.60 3.92
C ASN A 3 7.91 -6.57 2.99
N HIS A 4 8.94 -6.93 2.24
CA HIS A 4 9.62 -6.01 1.31
C HIS A 4 9.02 -6.08 -0.11
N VAL A 5 8.76 -4.93 -0.72
CA VAL A 5 8.26 -4.83 -2.10
C VAL A 5 9.39 -4.53 -3.07
N ILE A 6 9.57 -5.43 -4.04
CA ILE A 6 10.31 -5.23 -5.30
C ILE A 6 9.31 -5.65 -6.40
N GLU A 7 9.13 -4.81 -7.42
CA GLU A 7 7.95 -4.69 -8.27
C GLU A 7 7.25 -6.00 -8.73
N SER A 8 5.93 -5.89 -8.94
CA SER A 8 5.00 -6.81 -9.65
C SER A 8 4.29 -7.96 -8.91
N HIS A 9 4.49 -8.18 -7.61
CA HIS A 9 3.83 -9.30 -6.90
C HIS A 9 2.67 -8.85 -5.98
N THR A 10 1.70 -9.73 -5.74
CA THR A 10 0.70 -9.55 -4.68
C THR A 10 1.27 -10.08 -3.37
N LEU A 11 1.23 -9.28 -2.30
CA LEU A 11 1.65 -9.70 -0.96
C LEU A 11 0.46 -10.26 -0.18
N THR A 12 0.67 -11.39 0.50
CA THR A 12 -0.28 -11.87 1.50
C THR A 12 0.09 -11.30 2.86
N VAL A 13 -0.85 -10.60 3.51
CA VAL A 13 -0.60 -9.91 4.79
C VAL A 13 -1.77 -10.09 5.76
N GLN A 14 -1.55 -9.79 7.03
CA GLN A 14 -2.57 -9.72 8.07
C GLN A 14 -2.86 -8.26 8.45
N PRO A 15 -4.01 -7.97 9.08
CA PRO A 15 -4.21 -6.71 9.77
C PRO A 15 -3.06 -6.38 10.72
N ASN A 16 -2.63 -5.11 10.72
CA ASN A 16 -1.50 -4.58 11.48
C ASN A 16 -0.11 -5.04 11.03
N ASP A 17 0.02 -5.86 10.00
CA ASP A 17 1.32 -6.08 9.37
C ASP A 17 1.87 -4.78 8.77
N THR A 18 3.20 -4.71 8.65
CA THR A 18 3.88 -3.58 8.02
C THR A 18 4.43 -4.01 6.67
N ILE A 19 4.01 -3.32 5.62
CA ILE A 19 4.55 -3.47 4.27
C ILE A 19 5.66 -2.42 4.12
N GLU A 20 6.86 -2.89 3.83
CA GLU A 20 8.03 -2.07 3.58
C GLU A 20 8.29 -1.94 2.08
N ILE A 21 8.30 -0.70 1.61
CA ILE A 21 8.50 -0.38 0.20
C ILE A 21 9.86 0.29 0.09
N THR A 22 10.81 -0.42 -0.50
CA THR A 22 12.18 0.06 -0.74
C THR A 22 12.36 0.39 -2.21
N ARG A 23 13.19 1.39 -2.53
CA ARG A 23 13.60 1.72 -3.91
C ARG A 23 12.50 2.15 -4.89
N TRP A 24 11.33 2.60 -4.41
CA TRP A 24 10.35 3.24 -5.29
C TRP A 24 10.81 4.67 -5.64
N PRO A 25 10.90 5.08 -6.92
CA PRO A 25 11.36 6.43 -7.30
C PRO A 25 10.55 7.56 -6.67
N GLY A 26 9.26 7.32 -6.40
CA GLY A 26 8.36 8.27 -5.73
C GLY A 26 8.42 8.26 -4.20
N ALA A 27 9.22 7.37 -3.58
CA ALA A 27 9.24 7.19 -2.12
C ALA A 27 9.59 8.48 -1.38
N GLN A 28 10.39 9.35 -2.00
CA GLN A 28 10.77 10.65 -1.43
C GLN A 28 9.60 11.62 -1.30
N SER A 29 8.58 11.45 -2.13
CA SER A 29 7.41 12.31 -2.23
C SER A 29 6.17 11.64 -1.64
N ALA A 30 6.32 10.44 -1.05
CA ALA A 30 5.20 9.73 -0.46
C ALA A 30 4.62 10.54 0.72
N GLY A 31 3.31 10.71 0.75
CA GLY A 31 2.61 11.37 1.85
C GLY A 31 2.58 10.49 3.12
N ASN A 32 1.93 11.00 4.16
CA ASN A 32 1.77 10.27 5.44
C ASN A 32 0.58 9.29 5.42
N THR A 33 -0.06 9.12 4.25
CA THR A 33 -1.25 8.29 4.08
C THR A 33 -1.17 7.52 2.77
N ALA A 34 -1.61 6.27 2.82
CA ALA A 34 -1.79 5.39 1.69
C ALA A 34 -3.25 4.92 1.62
N LEU A 35 -3.65 4.37 0.48
CA LEU A 35 -4.98 3.83 0.25
C LEU A 35 -4.92 2.35 -0.13
N LEU A 36 -5.72 1.53 0.53
CA LEU A 36 -6.09 0.20 0.03
C LEU A 36 -7.42 0.31 -0.69
N ILE A 37 -7.39 0.09 -2.00
CA ILE A 37 -8.56 0.18 -2.88
C ILE A 37 -8.93 -1.24 -3.30
N GLY A 38 -10.16 -1.66 -3.01
CA GLY A 38 -10.66 -2.99 -3.38
C GLY A 38 -10.65 -3.20 -4.89
N ASN A 39 -10.59 -4.46 -5.33
CA ASN A 39 -10.57 -4.78 -6.76
C ASN A 39 -11.70 -4.09 -7.53
N LEU A 40 -11.30 -3.41 -8.60
CA LEU A 40 -12.18 -2.89 -9.65
C LEU A 40 -12.71 -4.08 -10.44
N VAL A 41 -13.77 -4.71 -9.97
CA VAL A 41 -14.53 -5.65 -10.82
C VAL A 41 -15.33 -4.78 -11.79
N PRO A 42 -15.14 -4.92 -13.12
CA PRO A 42 -15.98 -4.26 -14.10
C PRO A 42 -17.37 -4.89 -14.08
N ALA A 43 -18.16 -4.52 -13.08
CA ALA A 43 -19.58 -4.77 -13.01
C ALA A 43 -20.21 -3.48 -12.47
N GLU A 44 -21.10 -2.92 -13.28
CA GLU A 44 -21.78 -1.65 -13.05
C GLU A 44 -22.45 -1.62 -11.65
N ASP A 45 -22.40 -0.45 -11.00
CA ASP A 45 -23.09 -0.08 -9.76
C ASP A 45 -22.61 -0.66 -8.42
N ARG A 46 -21.36 -1.14 -8.30
CA ARG A 46 -20.79 -1.47 -6.98
C ARG A 46 -19.88 -0.39 -6.43
N SER A 47 -20.17 0.06 -5.20
CA SER A 47 -19.27 0.94 -4.44
C SER A 47 -17.91 0.26 -4.23
N ILE A 48 -16.84 0.91 -4.69
CA ILE A 48 -15.47 0.46 -4.44
C ILE A 48 -15.11 0.78 -3.00
N ARG A 49 -14.65 -0.22 -2.25
CA ARG A 49 -14.21 -0.02 -0.87
C ARG A 49 -12.81 0.58 -0.87
N CYS A 50 -12.65 1.70 -0.17
CA CYS A 50 -11.37 2.39 0.01
C CYS A 50 -11.08 2.54 1.50
N TYR A 51 -9.87 2.17 1.91
CA TYR A 51 -9.42 2.28 3.30
C TYR A 51 -8.11 3.04 3.39
N ALA A 52 -8.01 3.95 4.36
CA ALA A 52 -6.79 4.67 4.65
C ALA A 52 -5.82 3.79 5.44
N ALA A 53 -4.53 3.86 5.10
CA ALA A 53 -3.44 3.24 5.82
C ALA A 53 -2.41 4.29 6.23
N THR A 54 -1.82 4.09 7.40
CA THR A 54 -0.79 4.99 7.92
C THR A 54 0.54 4.70 7.24
N VAL A 55 1.24 5.77 6.88
CA VAL A 55 2.58 5.70 6.29
C VAL A 55 3.60 6.30 7.24
N ALA A 56 4.65 5.54 7.54
CA ALA A 56 5.82 6.00 8.26
C ALA A 56 7.03 6.06 7.31
N HIS A 57 7.78 7.15 7.41
CA HIS A 57 9.00 7.37 6.64
C HIS A 57 10.20 6.94 7.48
N THR A 58 11.05 6.10 6.91
CA THR A 58 12.29 5.66 7.52
C THR A 58 13.43 5.73 6.53
N SER A 59 14.66 5.67 7.02
CA SER A 59 15.87 5.62 6.19
C SER A 59 16.76 4.50 6.66
N GLU A 60 17.24 3.68 5.73
CA GLU A 60 18.27 2.67 5.98
C GLU A 60 19.49 3.03 5.13
N GLY A 61 20.50 3.63 5.76
CA GLY A 61 21.61 4.27 5.05
C GLY A 61 21.14 5.40 4.14
N SER A 62 21.48 5.33 2.85
CA SER A 62 21.06 6.29 1.82
C SER A 62 19.69 5.97 1.19
N VAL A 63 19.09 4.83 1.54
CA VAL A 63 17.82 4.37 0.95
C VAL A 63 16.66 4.92 1.78
N LYS A 64 15.77 5.69 1.14
CA LYS A 64 14.49 6.06 1.73
C LYS A 64 13.52 4.88 1.65
N VAL A 65 12.90 4.58 2.79
CA VAL A 65 12.03 3.42 2.98
C VAL A 65 10.67 3.90 3.48
N VAL A 66 9.62 3.44 2.82
CA VAL A 66 8.24 3.76 3.18
C VAL A 66 7.63 2.54 3.85
N LYS A 67 7.10 2.71 5.06
CA LYS A 67 6.44 1.65 5.82
C LYS A 67 4.95 1.93 5.89
N VAL A 68 4.14 0.98 5.43
CA VAL A 68 2.68 1.08 5.46
C VAL A 68 2.12 0.07 6.44
N THR A 69 1.39 0.55 7.45
CA THR A 69 0.69 -0.33 8.38
C THR A 69 -0.67 -0.70 7.79
N VAL A 70 -0.91 -2.00 7.63
CA VAL A 70 -2.16 -2.52 7.09
C VAL A 70 -3.27 -2.29 8.12
N PRO A 71 -4.34 -1.55 7.79
CA PRO A 71 -5.44 -1.30 8.70
C PRO A 71 -6.26 -2.57 8.94
N ALA A 72 -6.98 -2.62 10.06
CA ALA A 72 -7.94 -3.69 10.33
C ALA A 72 -9.19 -3.52 9.45
N ILE A 73 -9.16 -4.14 8.28
CA ILE A 73 -10.22 -4.07 7.25
C ILE A 73 -10.65 -5.49 6.86
N PRO A 74 -11.82 -5.66 6.19
CA PRO A 74 -12.28 -6.98 5.77
C PRO A 74 -11.29 -7.69 4.84
N HIS A 75 -11.18 -9.01 4.97
CA HIS A 75 -10.40 -9.88 4.09
C HIS A 75 -10.76 -9.66 2.61
N GLY A 76 -9.77 -9.75 1.73
CA GLY A 76 -9.95 -9.53 0.30
C GLY A 76 -8.71 -9.05 -0.43
N HIS A 77 -8.88 -8.78 -1.72
CA HIS A 77 -7.84 -8.27 -2.60
C HIS A 77 -7.93 -6.75 -2.75
N TYR A 78 -6.81 -6.09 -2.52
CA TYR A 78 -6.67 -4.64 -2.58
C TYR A 78 -5.46 -4.22 -3.42
N GLY A 79 -5.54 -3.07 -4.07
CA GLY A 79 -4.37 -2.34 -4.55
C GLY A 79 -3.91 -1.34 -3.50
N LEU A 80 -2.66 -1.43 -3.06
CA LEU A 80 -2.05 -0.41 -2.22
C LEU A 80 -1.57 0.76 -3.10
N HIS A 81 -2.00 1.96 -2.78
CA HIS A 81 -1.67 3.19 -3.48
C HIS A 81 -1.01 4.18 -2.52
N LEU A 82 0.15 4.71 -2.90
CA LEU A 82 0.81 5.77 -2.14
C LEU A 82 0.44 7.14 -2.72
N SER A 83 0.14 8.10 -1.85
CA SER A 83 -0.01 9.51 -2.24
C SER A 83 1.36 10.10 -2.57
N THR A 84 1.51 10.74 -3.72
CA THR A 84 2.68 11.54 -4.10
C THR A 84 2.25 12.92 -4.54
N GLY A 85 2.24 13.88 -3.61
CA GLY A 85 2.20 15.34 -3.85
C GLY A 85 1.26 15.90 -4.95
N GLY A 86 0.28 15.14 -5.43
CA GLY A 86 -0.43 15.41 -6.68
C GLY A 86 -1.07 14.19 -7.36
N ALA A 87 -0.70 12.95 -7.00
CA ALA A 87 -1.32 11.73 -7.52
C ALA A 87 -1.31 10.57 -6.50
N PHE A 88 -2.13 9.55 -6.73
CA PHE A 88 -2.01 8.24 -6.06
C PHE A 88 -1.47 7.21 -7.04
N ILE A 89 -0.39 6.54 -6.69
CA ILE A 89 0.25 5.55 -7.57
C ILE A 89 0.11 4.17 -6.93
N ARG A 90 -0.42 3.21 -7.68
CA ARG A 90 -0.48 1.81 -7.25
C ARG A 90 0.93 1.24 -7.17
N VAL A 91 1.30 0.76 -6.00
CA VAL A 91 2.64 0.21 -5.74
C VAL A 91 2.65 -1.31 -5.68
N VAL A 92 1.61 -1.93 -5.11
CA VAL A 92 1.57 -3.39 -4.93
C VAL A 92 0.13 -3.91 -4.81
N GLY A 93 -0.09 -5.18 -5.14
CA GLY A 93 -1.30 -5.90 -4.76
C GLY A 93 -1.19 -6.41 -3.32
N VAL A 94 -2.30 -6.42 -2.59
CA VAL A 94 -2.37 -6.92 -1.22
C VAL A 94 -3.54 -7.89 -1.11
N GLN A 95 -3.24 -9.12 -0.73
CA GLN A 95 -4.22 -10.12 -0.32
C GLN A 95 -4.26 -10.15 1.21
N LEU A 96 -5.39 -9.74 1.79
CA LEU A 96 -5.59 -9.79 3.23
C LEU A 96 -6.18 -11.17 3.60
N SER A 97 -5.38 -11.98 4.29
CA SER A 97 -5.75 -13.34 4.74
C SER A 97 -6.41 -13.36 6.09
#